data_AF-A0AAV5ARE9-F1
#
_entry.id   AF-A0AAV5ARE9-F1
#
_cell.length_a   1.000
_cell.length_b   1.000
_cell.length_c   1.000
_cell.angle_alpha   90.00
_cell.angle_beta   90.00
_cell.angle_gamma   90.00
#
_symmetry.space_group_name_H-M   'P 1'
#
loop_
_entity.id
_entity.type
_entity.pdbx_description
1 polymer ?
#
loop_
_entity_poly.entity_id
_entity_poly.type
_entity_poly.pdbx_seq_one_letter_code
_entity_poly.pdbx_strand_id
1 'polypeptide(L)' 'MTKVIDFNEIVRICEQKKQTGDIQTLSRMFRVTTDAIRMRMSRKDEKTYEALYQIIEQRENLIQKYQNQ' A
#
# COMPACT_ATOMS: atom_id res chain seq x y z
N MET A 1 -13.93 -10.70 10.48
CA MET A 1 -14.65 -10.79 9.19
C MET A 1 -13.73 -10.23 8.13
N THR A 2 -13.03 -11.07 7.37
CA THR A 2 -12.19 -10.60 6.27
C THR A 2 -13.14 -10.12 5.19
N LYS A 3 -13.34 -8.79 5.07
CA LYS A 3 -14.07 -8.25 3.92
C LYS A 3 -13.25 -8.64 2.69
N VAL A 4 -13.86 -9.39 1.78
CA VAL A 4 -13.27 -9.61 0.45
C VAL A 4 -13.41 -8.28 -0.28
N ILE A 5 -12.31 -7.54 -0.39
CA ILE A 5 -12.26 -6.25 -1.07
C ILE A 5 -11.90 -6.52 -2.53
N ASP A 6 -12.65 -5.92 -3.46
CA ASP A 6 -12.37 -6.05 -4.89
C ASP A 6 -11.01 -5.44 -5.26
N PHE A 7 -10.32 -6.03 -6.24
CA PHE A 7 -9.01 -5.54 -6.65
C PHE A 7 -9.06 -4.08 -7.17
N ASN A 8 -10.12 -3.69 -7.87
CA ASN A 8 -10.25 -2.30 -8.31
C ASN A 8 -10.46 -1.34 -7.14
N GLU A 9 -11.11 -1.81 -6.07
CA GLU A 9 -11.25 -1.05 -4.84
C GLU A 9 -9.90 -0.89 -4.12
N ILE A 10 -9.10 -1.97 -4.05
CA ILE A 10 -7.72 -1.91 -3.54
C ILE A 10 -6.91 -0.86 -4.32
N VAL A 11 -6.92 -0.94 -5.65
CA VAL A 11 -6.21 0.02 -6.52
C VAL A 11 -6.66 1.45 -6.22
N ARG A 12 -7.98 1.70 -6.16
CA ARG A 12 -8.54 3.02 -5.87
C ARG A 12 -8.06 3.57 -4.52
N ILE A 13 -8.12 2.76 -3.47
CA ILE A 13 -7.69 3.18 -2.12
C ILE A 13 -6.20 3.49 -2.10
N CYS A 14 -5.38 2.59 -2.66
CA CYS A 14 -3.94 2.77 -2.73
C CYS A 14 -3.56 4.03 -3.51
N GLU A 15 -4.20 4.30 -4.65
CA GLU A 15 -3.93 5.51 -5.44
C GLU A 15 -4.23 6.80 -4.69
N GLN A 16 -5.32 6.81 -3.90
CA GLN A 16 -5.74 7.97 -3.11
C GLN A 16 -4.90 8.20 -1.85
N LYS A 17 -4.48 7.12 -1.17
CA LYS A 17 -3.89 7.21 0.18
C LYS A 17 -2.39 6.97 0.24
N LYS A 18 -1.75 6.45 -0.82
CA LYS A 18 -0.31 6.15 -0.82
C LYS A 18 0.51 7.40 -0.48
N GLN A 19 1.53 7.21 0.34
CA GLN A 19 2.53 8.20 0.67
C GLN A 19 3.90 7.75 0.17
N THR A 20 4.86 8.68 0.06
CA THR A 20 6.24 8.36 -0.36
C THR A 20 6.88 7.28 0.53
N GLY A 21 6.60 7.31 1.84
CA GLY A 21 7.09 6.31 2.80
C GLY A 21 6.55 4.90 2.54
N ASP A 22 5.32 4.77 2.03
CA ASP A 22 4.73 3.46 1.69
C ASP A 22 5.49 2.82 0.51
N ILE A 23 5.88 3.63 -0.48
CA ILE A 23 6.67 3.18 -1.63
C ILE A 23 8.08 2.73 -1.22
N GLN A 24 8.71 3.46 -0.28
CA GLN A 24 10.00 3.05 0.29
C GLN A 24 9.88 1.75 1.08
N THR A 25 8.79 1.57 1.81
CA THR A 25 8.51 0.34 2.55
C THR A 25 8.34 -0.85 1.61
N LEU A 26 7.55 -0.69 0.54
CA LEU A 26 7.39 -1.71 -0.50
C LEU A 26 8.72 -2.10 -1.16
N SER A 27 9.56 -1.12 -1.48
CA SER A 27 10.84 -1.38 -2.14
C SER A 27 11.74 -2.26 -1.26
N ARG A 28 11.74 -2.01 0.06
CA ARG A 28 12.43 -2.86 1.05
C ARG A 28 11.81 -4.25 1.17
N MET A 29 10.48 -4.34 1.25
CA MET A 29 9.75 -5.62 1.34
C MET A 29 10.07 -6.54 0.15
N PHE A 30 10.08 -5.99 -1.06
CA PHE A 30 10.33 -6.76 -2.28
C PHE A 30 11.80 -6.82 -2.70
N ARG A 31 12.73 -6.22 -1.95
CA ARG A 31 14.16 -6.15 -2.27
C ARG A 31 14.42 -5.59 -3.68
N VAL A 32 13.70 -4.54 -4.04
CA VAL A 32 13.84 -3.83 -5.33
C VAL A 32 13.97 -2.33 -5.11
N THR A 33 14.28 -1.58 -6.16
CA THR A 33 14.32 -0.11 -6.09
C THR A 33 12.91 0.49 -6.02
N THR A 34 12.80 1.73 -5.53
CA THR A 34 11.54 2.48 -5.54
C THR A 34 11.01 2.71 -6.97
N ASP A 35 11.90 2.83 -7.96
CA ASP A 35 11.51 2.92 -9.38
C ASP A 35 10.89 1.62 -9.90
N ALA A 36 11.44 0.47 -9.50
CA ALA A 36 10.84 -0.82 -9.83
C ALA A 36 9.42 -0.95 -9.23
N ILE A 37 9.19 -0.45 -8.01
CA ILE A 37 7.84 -0.38 -7.42
C ILE A 37 6.91 0.50 -8.26
N ARG A 38 7.35 1.72 -8.62
CA ARG A 38 6.55 2.63 -9.45
C ARG A 38 6.19 2.01 -10.80
N MET A 39 7.12 1.28 -11.43
CA MET A 39 6.85 0.55 -12.67
C MET A 39 5.84 -0.59 -12.49
N ARG A 40 5.88 -1.31 -11.36
CA ARG A 40 4.87 -2.34 -11.05
C ARG A 40 3.49 -1.72 -10.83
N MET A 41 3.43 -0.60 -10.12
CA MET A 41 2.20 0.14 -9.89
C MET A 41 1.60 0.66 -11.21
N SER A 42 2.41 1.24 -12.11
CA SER A 42 1.89 1.71 -13.41
C SER A 42 1.32 0.58 -14.27
N ARG A 43 1.79 -0.66 -14.07
CA ARG A 43 1.27 -1.89 -14.71
C ARG A 43 0.12 -2.53 -13.96
N LYS A 44 -0.36 -1.93 -12.86
CA LYS A 44 -1.40 -2.49 -11.98
C LYS A 44 -1.08 -3.90 -11.48
N ASP A 45 0.18 -4.15 -11.14
CA ASP A 45 0.62 -5.43 -10.58
C ASP A 45 -0.13 -5.74 -9.27
N GLU A 46 -0.91 -6.81 -9.28
CA GLU A 46 -1.85 -7.14 -8.20
C GLU A 46 -1.13 -7.32 -6.85
N LYS A 47 -0.06 -8.11 -6.83
CA LYS A 47 0.75 -8.35 -5.62
C LYS A 47 1.32 -7.06 -5.04
N THR A 48 1.72 -6.12 -5.90
CA THR A 48 2.22 -4.81 -5.46
C THR A 48 1.12 -3.99 -4.80
N TYR A 49 -0.09 -3.97 -5.36
CA TYR A 49 -1.22 -3.23 -4.81
C TYR A 49 -1.79 -3.86 -3.53
N GLU A 50 -1.83 -5.19 -3.44
CA GLU A 50 -2.22 -5.90 -2.21
C GLU A 50 -1.25 -5.61 -1.06
N ALA A 51 0.06 -5.66 -1.32
CA ALA A 51 1.06 -5.33 -0.31
C ALA A 51 0.99 -3.84 0.09
N LEU A 52 0.77 -2.94 -0.88
CA LEU A 52 0.59 -1.52 -0.62
C LEU A 52 -0.61 -1.26 0.29
N TYR A 53 -1.71 -1.96 0.03
CA TYR A 53 -2.94 -1.85 0.81
C TYR A 53 -2.71 -2.23 2.28
N GLN A 54 -2.01 -3.33 2.54
CA GLN A 54 -1.66 -3.74 3.90
C GLN A 54 -0.79 -2.70 4.60
N ILE A 55 0.21 -2.13 3.92
CA ILE A 55 1.05 -1.07 4.49
C ILE A 55 0.19 0.14 4.87
N ILE A 56 -0.69 0.59 3.96
CA ILE A 56 -1.56 1.74 4.21
C ILE A 56 -2.50 1.46 5.38
N GLU A 57 -3.14 0.29 5.43
CA GLU A 57 -4.03 -0.09 6.53
C GLU A 57 -3.29 -0.04 7.89
N GLN A 58 -2.10 -0.64 7.96
CA GLN A 58 -1.31 -0.64 9.19
C GLN A 58 -0.83 0.77 9.56
N ARG A 59 -0.44 1.59 8.58
CA ARG A 59 -0.03 2.98 8.80
C ARG A 59 -1.17 3.81 9.38
N GLU A 60 -2.36 3.75 8.78
CA GLU A 60 -3.54 4.48 9.27
C GLU A 60 -3.95 4.00 10.67
N ASN A 61 -3.92 2.69 10.93
CA ASN A 61 -4.20 2.12 12.24
C ASN A 61 -3.23 2.64 13.32
N LEU A 62 -1.93 2.71 13.00
CA LEU A 62 -0.93 3.26 13.90
C LEU A 62 -1.16 4.75 14.16
N ILE A 63 -1.42 5.55 13.12
CA ILE A 63 -1.72 6.98 13.27
C ILE A 63 -2.91 7.17 14.21
N GLN A 64 -4.02 6.47 13.96
CA GLN A 64 -5.22 6.56 14.78
C GLN A 64 -4.95 6.17 16.24
N LYS A 65 -4.17 5.10 16.46
CA LYS A 65 -3.80 4.63 17.80
C LYS A 65 -3.07 5.72 18.59
N TYR A 66 -2.14 6.44 17.98
CA TYR A 66 -1.35 7.47 18.66
C TYR A 66 -2.02 8.84 18.72
N GLN A 67 -2.99 9.13 17.85
CA GLN A 67 -3.79 10.37 17.90
C GLN A 67 -4.93 10.32 18.93
N ASN A 68 -5.42 9.12 19.28
CA ASN A 68 -6.46 8.93 20.30
C ASN A 68 -5.88 8.72 21.72
N GLN A 69 -4.60 9.02 21.92
CA GLN A 69 -3.97 9.10 23.24
C GLN A 69 -4.19 10.50 23.82
#